data_AF-A0A7J6SSC1-F1
#
_entry.id   AF-A0A7J6SSC1-F1
#
_cell.length_a   1.000
_cell.length_b   1.000
_cell.length_c   1.000
_cell.angle_alpha   90.00
_cell.angle_beta   90.00
_cell.angle_gamma   90.00
#
_symmetry.space_group_name_H-M   'P 1'
#
loop_
_entity.id
_entity.type
_entity.pdbx_description
1 polymer ?
#
loop_
_entity_poly.entity_id
_entity_poly.type
_entity_poly.pdbx_seq_one_letter_code
_entity_poly.pdbx_strand_id
1 'polypeptide(L)'
;DICDNLPACADSKFGSYCKDNGVCFGLYHKDGGYCFQPTEQDTCDGSVLKPVSCARSCQAACDSLPQCKGSKWGSYCKTWQHPAVCFGIITKADGSTCFAPTDDDCVGEPYPCTA
;
A
#
# COMPACT_ATOMS: atom_id res chain seq x y z
N ASP A 1 11.29 -0.21 3.65
CA ASP A 1 10.08 -0.20 2.80
C ASP A 1 10.51 0.22 1.39
N ILE A 2 9.71 0.03 0.34
CA ILE A 2 10.06 0.58 -0.98
C ILE A 2 10.05 2.12 -0.97
N CYS A 3 9.27 2.74 -0.06
CA CYS A 3 9.20 4.18 0.05
C CYS A 3 10.47 4.87 0.56
N ASP A 4 11.33 4.18 1.31
CA ASP A 4 12.51 4.76 1.96
C ASP A 4 13.82 4.11 1.52
N ASN A 5 13.78 2.95 0.85
CA ASN A 5 14.97 2.22 0.41
C ASN A 5 15.47 2.57 -1.00
N LEU A 6 14.72 3.36 -1.79
CA LEU A 6 15.16 3.77 -3.13
C LEU A 6 16.13 4.97 -3.03
N PRO A 7 17.30 4.94 -3.69
CA PRO A 7 18.29 6.03 -3.60
C PRO A 7 17.72 7.41 -3.92
N ALA A 8 16.83 7.48 -4.93
CA ALA A 8 16.17 8.72 -5.35
C ALA A 8 15.40 9.43 -4.22
N CYS A 9 14.88 8.70 -3.24
CA CYS A 9 14.19 9.26 -2.09
C CYS A 9 14.99 9.16 -0.78
N ALA A 10 15.82 8.13 -0.59
CA ALA A 10 16.66 7.94 0.60
C ALA A 10 17.70 9.07 0.77
N ASP A 11 18.31 9.48 -0.34
CA ASP A 11 19.35 10.53 -0.34
C ASP A 11 18.76 11.93 -0.52
N SER A 12 17.44 12.03 -0.70
CA SER A 12 16.75 13.29 -0.90
C SER A 12 16.41 13.96 0.43
N LYS A 13 16.56 15.29 0.49
CA LYS A 13 16.13 16.10 1.65
C LYS A 13 14.64 15.98 1.99
N PHE A 14 13.82 15.49 1.05
CA PHE A 14 12.39 15.32 1.26
C PHE A 14 12.05 13.97 1.90
N GLY A 15 12.80 12.91 1.59
CA GLY A 15 12.43 11.54 1.92
C GLY A 15 11.12 11.09 1.26
N SER A 16 10.86 9.79 1.28
CA SER A 16 9.52 9.24 1.00
C SER A 16 9.12 8.31 2.13
N TYR A 17 7.81 8.17 2.32
CA TYR A 17 7.22 7.39 3.40
C TYR A 17 5.88 6.83 2.94
N CYS A 18 5.47 5.74 3.58
CA CYS A 18 4.18 5.13 3.30
C CYS A 18 3.06 5.96 3.90
N LYS A 19 2.22 6.56 3.06
CA LYS A 19 1.05 7.34 3.51
C LYS A 19 -0.08 6.41 3.97
N ASP A 20 -1.08 6.98 4.62
CA ASP A 20 -2.23 6.21 5.14
C ASP A 20 -3.06 5.53 4.06
N ASN A 21 -3.04 6.05 2.83
CA ASN A 21 -3.69 5.44 1.67
C ASN A 21 -2.85 4.33 1.01
N GLY A 22 -1.79 3.84 1.65
CA GLY A 22 -1.01 2.69 1.17
C GLY A 22 -0.14 2.99 -0.06
N VAL A 23 0.14 4.25 -0.35
CA VAL A 23 1.08 4.65 -1.40
C VAL A 23 2.18 5.54 -0.86
N CYS A 24 3.36 5.42 -1.46
CA CYS A 24 4.52 6.21 -1.12
C CYS A 24 4.28 7.69 -1.43
N PHE A 25 4.73 8.56 -0.54
CA PHE A 25 4.77 9.98 -0.79
C PHE A 25 5.72 10.29 -1.95
N GLY A 26 5.22 10.87 -3.04
CA GLY A 26 6.04 11.40 -4.13
C GLY A 26 6.70 10.35 -5.03
N LEU A 27 6.47 9.05 -4.83
CA LEU A 27 7.08 7.99 -5.63
C LEU A 27 6.06 7.40 -6.62
N TYR A 28 6.43 7.32 -7.91
CA TYR A 28 5.55 6.91 -9.00
C TYR A 28 6.23 5.91 -9.94
N HIS A 29 5.44 5.04 -10.57
CA HIS A 29 5.92 4.12 -11.59
C HIS A 29 6.21 4.86 -12.90
N LYS A 30 7.42 4.68 -13.46
CA LYS A 30 7.85 5.32 -14.70
C LYS A 30 8.83 4.43 -15.47
N ASP A 31 8.58 4.22 -16.76
CA ASP A 31 9.47 3.51 -17.70
C ASP A 31 10.03 2.15 -17.20
N GLY A 32 9.22 1.40 -16.45
CA GLY A 32 9.62 0.12 -15.85
C GLY A 32 10.44 0.22 -14.56
N GLY A 33 10.73 1.43 -14.09
CA GLY A 33 11.30 1.74 -12.79
C GLY A 33 10.40 2.68 -11.98
N TYR A 34 11.04 3.55 -11.21
CA TYR A 34 10.38 4.50 -10.33
C TYR A 34 10.97 5.89 -10.52
N CYS A 35 10.15 6.91 -10.30
CA CYS A 35 10.60 8.29 -10.22
C CYS A 35 10.09 8.94 -8.93
N PHE A 36 10.80 9.95 -8.46
CA PHE A 36 10.51 10.69 -7.25
C PHE A 36 10.17 12.15 -7.57
N GLN A 37 8.87 12.47 -7.58
CA GLN A 37 8.32 13.78 -7.97
C GLN A 37 8.98 14.97 -7.26
N PRO A 38 9.29 14.94 -5.94
CA PRO A 38 9.91 16.08 -5.27
C PRO A 38 11.27 16.50 -5.83
N THR A 39 12.01 15.58 -6.47
CA THR A 39 13.30 15.87 -7.13
C THR A 39 13.21 15.90 -8.65
N GLU A 40 12.19 15.26 -9.23
CA GLU A 40 12.04 15.06 -10.67
C GLU A 40 10.74 15.69 -11.23
N GLN A 41 10.33 16.85 -10.70
CA GLN A 41 9.02 17.47 -10.96
C GLN A 41 8.62 17.53 -12.45
N ASP A 42 9.57 17.86 -13.33
CA ASP A 42 9.31 18.02 -14.77
C ASP A 42 9.06 16.71 -15.51
N THR A 43 9.50 15.59 -14.95
CA THR A 43 9.46 14.28 -15.63
C THR A 43 8.78 13.19 -14.82
N CYS A 44 8.33 13.50 -13.60
CA CYS A 44 7.66 12.61 -12.67
C CYS A 44 6.35 13.24 -12.20
N ASP A 45 5.40 13.38 -13.12
CA ASP A 45 4.11 13.99 -12.85
C ASP A 45 3.15 12.99 -12.18
N GLY A 46 2.90 13.19 -10.89
CA GLY A 46 1.98 12.38 -10.10
C GLY A 46 0.51 12.53 -10.45
N SER A 47 0.16 13.43 -11.37
CA SER A 47 -1.20 13.59 -11.91
C SER A 47 -1.50 12.57 -13.01
N VAL A 48 -0.46 12.05 -13.69
CA VAL A 48 -0.61 11.09 -14.80
C VAL A 48 0.00 9.72 -14.47
N LEU A 49 1.04 9.67 -13.62
CA LEU A 49 1.71 8.43 -13.27
C LEU A 49 1.02 7.71 -12.13
N LYS A 50 1.11 6.38 -12.14
CA LYS A 50 0.56 5.55 -11.06
C LYS A 50 1.45 5.66 -9.82
N PRO A 51 0.90 5.98 -8.63
CA PRO A 51 1.68 6.04 -7.40
C PRO A 51 2.20 4.65 -7.03
N VAL A 52 3.40 4.59 -6.44
CA VAL A 52 3.97 3.34 -5.94
C VAL A 52 3.26 2.96 -4.66
N SER A 53 2.66 1.77 -4.66
CA SER A 53 2.09 1.19 -3.45
C SER A 53 3.22 0.78 -2.51
N CYS A 54 3.15 1.24 -1.26
CA CYS A 54 3.86 0.59 -0.18
C CYS A 54 2.94 -0.48 0.38
N ALA A 55 3.36 -1.73 0.29
CA ALA A 55 2.71 -2.76 1.05
C ALA A 55 2.92 -2.46 2.53
N ARG A 56 1.88 -1.95 3.20
CA ARG A 56 1.80 -2.12 4.64
C ARG A 56 1.76 -3.62 4.90
N SER A 57 2.49 -4.09 5.91
CA SER A 57 2.35 -5.47 6.33
C SER A 57 0.87 -5.73 6.63
N CYS A 58 0.36 -6.91 6.30
CA CYS A 58 -1.04 -7.24 6.58
C CYS A 58 -1.36 -7.06 8.07
N GLN A 59 -0.37 -7.23 8.94
CA GLN A 59 -0.47 -6.91 10.35
C GLN A 59 -0.71 -5.41 10.61
N ALA A 60 0.07 -4.52 10.01
CA ALA A 60 -0.14 -3.08 10.15
C ALA A 60 -1.49 -2.62 9.61
N ALA A 61 -1.92 -3.18 8.47
CA ALA A 61 -3.26 -2.94 7.93
C ALA A 61 -4.36 -3.45 8.89
N CYS A 62 -4.18 -4.64 9.47
CA CYS A 62 -5.08 -5.18 10.48
C CYS A 62 -5.15 -4.33 11.75
N ASP A 63 -4.00 -3.84 12.23
CA ASP A 63 -3.92 -3.01 13.44
C ASP A 63 -4.63 -1.66 13.29
N SER A 64 -4.77 -1.18 12.04
CA SER A 64 -5.53 0.03 11.70
C SER A 64 -7.05 -0.19 11.63
N LEU A 65 -7.49 -1.45 11.58
CA LEU A 65 -8.89 -1.86 11.51
C LEU A 65 -9.34 -2.44 12.86
N PRO A 66 -10.15 -1.73 13.67
CA PRO A 66 -10.60 -2.22 14.98
C PRO A 66 -11.21 -3.62 14.93
N GLN A 67 -11.97 -3.91 13.85
CA GLN A 67 -12.62 -5.18 13.60
C GLN A 67 -11.65 -6.32 13.24
N CYS A 68 -10.43 -6.00 12.78
CA CYS A 68 -9.37 -6.98 12.54
C CYS A 68 -8.51 -7.14 13.78
N LYS A 69 -8.02 -6.02 14.34
CA LYS A 69 -7.16 -5.96 15.54
C LYS A 69 -7.77 -6.65 16.75
N GLY A 70 -9.08 -6.47 16.97
CA GLY A 70 -9.83 -7.11 18.06
C GLY A 70 -10.31 -8.53 17.73
N SER A 71 -10.10 -9.02 16.51
CA SER A 71 -10.55 -10.35 16.10
C SER A 71 -9.56 -11.44 16.52
N LYS A 72 -10.07 -12.66 16.65
CA LYS A 72 -9.23 -13.86 16.83
C LYS A 72 -8.47 -14.27 15.56
N TRP A 73 -8.74 -13.63 14.42
CA TRP A 73 -8.23 -14.05 13.11
C TRP A 73 -6.93 -13.33 12.74
N GLY A 74 -6.86 -12.03 12.99
CA GLY A 74 -5.76 -11.18 12.52
C GLY A 74 -5.66 -11.14 10.99
N SER A 75 -4.52 -10.68 10.46
CA SER A 75 -4.24 -10.73 9.03
C SER A 75 -2.76 -11.02 8.74
N TYR A 76 -2.52 -11.75 7.66
CA TYR A 76 -1.19 -12.15 7.19
C TYR A 76 -1.17 -12.13 5.66
N CYS A 77 0.03 -12.05 5.08
CA CYS A 77 0.20 -12.04 3.63
C CYS A 77 0.10 -13.47 3.07
N LYS A 78 -0.86 -13.70 2.17
CA LYS A 78 -1.00 -14.96 1.42
C LYS A 78 -0.03 -14.96 0.25
N THR A 79 1.24 -15.21 0.54
CA THR A 79 2.32 -15.25 -0.46
C THR A 79 2.17 -16.39 -1.48
N TRP A 80 1.30 -17.37 -1.19
CA TRP A 80 0.93 -18.45 -2.10
C TRP A 80 -0.15 -18.06 -3.13
N GLN A 81 -0.73 -16.86 -3.05
CA GLN A 81 -1.61 -16.31 -4.08
C GLN A 81 -0.84 -15.34 -4.98
N HIS A 82 -1.26 -15.21 -6.24
CA HIS A 82 -0.62 -14.30 -7.21
C HIS A 82 -1.68 -13.40 -7.89
N PRO A 83 -1.66 -12.07 -7.65
CA PRO A 83 -0.74 -11.34 -6.76
C PRO A 83 -0.94 -11.74 -5.29
N ALA A 84 0.09 -11.54 -4.45
CA ALA A 84 0.01 -11.82 -3.01
C ALA A 84 -0.91 -10.81 -2.32
N VAL A 85 -1.77 -11.29 -1.42
CA VAL A 85 -2.84 -10.49 -0.80
C VAL A 85 -3.00 -10.78 0.68
N CYS A 86 -3.48 -9.80 1.45
CA CYS A 86 -3.73 -9.94 2.87
C CYS A 86 -4.98 -10.78 3.15
N PHE A 87 -4.87 -11.69 4.11
CA PHE A 87 -6.02 -12.45 4.59
C PHE A 87 -7.09 -11.51 5.17
N GLY A 88 -8.30 -11.54 4.60
CA GLY A 88 -9.48 -10.91 5.16
C GLY A 88 -9.56 -9.39 4.99
N ILE A 89 -8.50 -8.70 4.53
CA ILE A 89 -8.53 -7.26 4.30
C ILE A 89 -8.95 -7.00 2.85
N ILE A 90 -9.99 -6.18 2.69
CA ILE A 90 -10.58 -5.84 1.39
C ILE A 90 -10.53 -4.32 1.21
N THR A 91 -10.21 -3.88 0.00
CA THR A 91 -10.34 -2.49 -0.46
C THR A 91 -11.68 -2.33 -1.18
N LYS A 92 -12.56 -1.50 -0.62
CA LYS A 92 -13.87 -1.16 -1.19
C LYS A 92 -13.70 -0.21 -2.39
N ALA A 93 -14.77 -0.06 -3.18
CA ALA A 93 -14.78 0.81 -4.36
C ALA A 93 -14.55 2.30 -4.03
N ASP A 94 -14.85 2.74 -2.81
CA ASP A 94 -14.59 4.08 -2.30
C ASP A 94 -13.15 4.30 -1.82
N GLY A 95 -12.30 3.26 -1.89
CA GLY A 95 -10.92 3.26 -1.44
C GLY A 95 -10.73 2.98 0.06
N SER A 96 -11.80 2.83 0.84
CA SER A 96 -11.71 2.41 2.24
C SER A 96 -11.36 0.93 2.38
N THR A 97 -10.82 0.55 3.54
CA THR A 97 -10.53 -0.85 3.86
C THR A 97 -11.46 -1.41 4.91
N CYS A 98 -11.76 -2.70 4.82
CA CYS A 98 -12.59 -3.43 5.77
C CYS A 98 -12.04 -4.85 6.01
N PHE A 99 -12.63 -5.57 6.97
CA PHE A 99 -12.19 -6.93 7.33
C PHE A 99 -13.33 -7.93 7.14
N ALA A 100 -13.28 -8.69 6.04
CA ALA A 100 -14.33 -9.62 5.62
C ALA A 100 -14.70 -10.70 6.65
N PRO A 101 -13.79 -11.25 7.47
CA PRO A 101 -14.16 -12.27 8.46
C PRO A 101 -15.12 -11.80 9.56
N THR A 102 -15.34 -10.49 9.71
CA THR A 102 -16.24 -9.92 10.72
C THR A 102 -17.28 -8.96 10.14
N ASP A 103 -17.31 -8.80 8.82
CA ASP A 103 -18.18 -7.86 8.11
C ASP A 103 -18.60 -8.48 6.77
N ASP A 104 -19.86 -8.93 6.68
CA ASP A 104 -20.41 -9.58 5.48
C ASP A 104 -20.58 -8.59 4.31
N ASP A 105 -20.67 -7.28 4.59
CA ASP A 105 -20.77 -6.22 3.58
C ASP A 105 -19.38 -5.75 3.10
N CYS A 106 -18.32 -6.38 3.58
CA CYS A 106 -16.95 -6.10 3.19
C CYS A 106 -16.61 -6.73 1.83
N VAL A 107 -17.15 -6.13 0.77
CA VAL A 107 -17.00 -6.59 -0.61
C VAL A 107 -16.15 -5.61 -1.42
N GLY A 108 -15.23 -6.15 -2.22
CA GLY A 108 -14.28 -5.37 -3.01
C GLY A 108 -13.07 -6.21 -3.41
N GLU A 109 -11.95 -5.54 -3.68
CA GLU A 109 -10.72 -6.19 -4.12
C GLU A 109 -9.83 -6.57 -2.91
N PRO A 110 -9.14 -7.72 -2.93
CA PRO A 110 -8.23 -8.10 -1.85
C PRO A 110 -7.09 -7.09 -1.68
N TYR A 111 -6.78 -6.72 -0.44
CA TYR A 111 -5.70 -5.78 -0.15
C TYR A 111 -4.34 -6.41 -0.50
N PRO A 112 -3.54 -5.82 -1.41
CA PRO A 112 -2.29 -6.42 -1.84
C PRO A 112 -1.22 -6.36 -0.74
N CYS A 113 -0.32 -7.34 -0.74
CA CYS A 113 0.88 -7.31 0.08
C CYS A 113 2.09 -7.79 -0.73
N THR A 114 3.27 -7.30 -0.36
CA THR A 114 4.53 -7.84 -0.85
C THR A 114 4.99 -8.95 0.09
N ALA A 115 5.41 -10.07 -0.49
CA ALA A 115 6.12 -11.14 0.22
C ALA A 115 7.47 -10.65 0.75
#